data_AF-A0A7S1PRU0-F1
#
_entry.id   AF-A0A7S1PRU0-F1
#
_cell.length_a   1.000
_cell.length_b   1.000
_cell.length_c   1.000
_cell.angle_alpha   90.00
_cell.angle_beta   90.00
_cell.angle_gamma   90.00
#
_symmetry.space_group_name_H-M   'P 1'
#
loop_
_entity.id
_entity.type
_entity.pdbx_description
1 polymer ?
#
loop_
_entity_poly.entity_id
_entity_poly.type
_entity_poly.pdbx_seq_one_letter_code
_entity_poly.pdbx_strand_id
1 'polypeptide(L)'
;LKIRPVVGPHPHPPPLASCTPGTAAKMAGTPIPASLRKQMQKAIVKNSDMNKEMRTEVLDIITGSIDKHAGPTGVNFEAAARLTKDSLDKAYGFNWHCCIGKGFSCDVTAQNGTLMMAYYQGELAILVFKC
;
A
#
# COMPACT_ATOMS: atom_id res chain seq x y z
N LEU A 1 -18.70 -31.29 3.15
CA LEU A 1 -20.07 -31.02 3.65
C LEU A 1 -20.24 -31.59 5.06
N LYS A 2 -20.02 -30.78 6.12
CA LYS A 2 -20.59 -30.99 7.46
C LYS A 2 -20.54 -29.66 8.22
N ILE A 3 -21.47 -29.46 9.16
CA ILE A 3 -21.96 -28.13 9.55
C ILE A 3 -22.15 -28.08 11.09
N ARG A 4 -22.13 -26.86 11.66
CA ARG A 4 -22.62 -26.46 13.01
C ARG A 4 -21.71 -26.79 14.21
N PRO A 5 -21.92 -26.14 15.38
CA PRO A 5 -22.50 -24.81 15.63
C PRO A 5 -21.66 -23.95 16.63
N VAL A 6 -21.97 -22.65 16.74
CA VAL A 6 -21.81 -21.94 18.02
C VAL A 6 -22.99 -21.00 18.24
N VAL A 7 -23.54 -21.01 19.45
CA VAL A 7 -24.61 -20.13 19.96
C VAL A 7 -24.05 -19.42 21.20
N GLY A 8 -24.46 -18.17 21.45
CA GLY A 8 -23.89 -17.31 22.49
C GLY A 8 -24.27 -17.71 23.95
N PRO A 9 -24.11 -16.81 24.95
CA PRO A 9 -24.41 -15.37 24.86
C PRO A 9 -23.36 -14.38 25.45
N HIS A 10 -23.60 -13.10 25.18
CA HIS A 10 -23.08 -11.88 25.86
C HIS A 10 -23.40 -11.90 27.40
N PRO A 11 -22.82 -11.06 28.32
CA PRO A 11 -22.75 -9.58 28.13
C PRO A 11 -21.88 -8.60 29.02
N HIS A 12 -21.79 -7.33 28.53
CA HIS A 12 -21.51 -6.02 29.22
C HIS A 12 -20.07 -5.55 29.60
N PRO A 13 -19.83 -4.20 29.76
CA PRO A 13 -18.50 -3.54 29.57
C PRO A 13 -18.15 -2.54 30.74
N PRO A 14 -17.36 -1.43 30.60
CA PRO A 14 -16.46 -0.94 29.54
C PRO A 14 -14.97 -0.89 30.02
N PRO A 15 -14.20 0.22 30.25
CA PRO A 15 -14.46 1.68 30.23
C PRO A 15 -14.00 2.38 28.89
N LEU A 16 -13.50 3.62 28.96
CA LEU A 16 -13.10 4.50 27.84
C LEU A 16 -11.59 4.81 27.82
N ALA A 17 -10.98 4.81 26.63
CA ALA A 17 -9.86 5.69 26.29
C ALA A 17 -10.01 6.16 24.82
N SER A 18 -10.03 7.47 24.65
CA SER A 18 -10.43 8.20 23.43
C SER A 18 -9.50 8.03 22.22
N CYS A 19 -10.09 7.82 21.04
CA CYS A 19 -9.72 8.50 19.79
C CYS A 19 -10.94 8.52 18.84
N THR A 20 -11.35 9.70 18.38
CA THR A 20 -12.66 9.97 17.76
C THR A 20 -12.72 9.65 16.25
N PRO A 21 -13.93 9.47 15.68
CA PRO A 21 -14.11 8.94 14.33
C PRO A 21 -13.82 9.96 13.22
N GLY A 22 -13.06 9.53 12.20
CA GLY A 22 -12.67 10.35 11.05
C GLY A 22 -12.90 9.65 9.71
N THR A 23 -14.14 9.68 9.22
CA THR A 23 -14.52 9.41 7.81
C THR A 23 -14.45 7.96 7.32
N ALA A 24 -15.53 7.20 7.56
CA ALA A 24 -15.91 6.14 6.64
C ALA A 24 -16.31 6.75 5.28
N ALA A 25 -15.36 6.82 4.34
CA ALA A 25 -15.54 7.46 3.04
C ALA A 25 -16.37 6.59 2.08
N LYS A 26 -17.69 6.62 2.27
CA LYS A 26 -18.72 6.13 1.36
C LYS A 26 -18.70 6.94 0.05
N MET A 27 -17.90 6.50 -0.93
CA MET A 27 -17.77 7.16 -2.24
C MET A 27 -18.34 6.28 -3.36
N ALA A 28 -19.61 6.53 -3.70
CA ALA A 28 -20.20 6.07 -4.95
C ALA A 28 -19.60 6.85 -6.14
N GLY A 29 -19.68 6.28 -7.35
CA GLY A 29 -18.98 6.78 -8.53
C GLY A 29 -19.49 8.12 -9.09
N THR A 30 -18.96 9.24 -8.58
CA THR A 30 -18.93 10.51 -9.32
C THR A 30 -17.83 10.49 -10.39
N PRO A 31 -18.06 11.06 -11.59
CA PRO A 31 -17.03 11.12 -12.64
C PRO A 31 -15.81 11.92 -12.18
N ILE A 32 -14.63 11.37 -12.43
CA ILE A 32 -13.35 11.83 -11.88
C ILE A 32 -13.04 13.26 -12.38
N PRO A 33 -12.91 14.27 -11.50
CA PRO A 33 -12.61 15.63 -11.92
C PRO A 33 -11.19 15.73 -12.50
N ALA A 34 -10.99 16.57 -13.51
CA ALA A 34 -9.74 16.64 -14.27
C ALA A 34 -8.48 16.95 -13.42
N SER A 35 -8.64 17.68 -12.31
CA SER A 35 -7.55 17.90 -11.32
C SER A 35 -7.02 16.60 -10.73
N LEU A 36 -7.88 15.59 -10.59
CA LEU A 36 -7.50 14.27 -10.08
C LEU A 36 -6.61 13.53 -11.08
N ARG A 37 -6.75 13.72 -12.41
CA ARG A 37 -5.78 13.17 -13.39
C ARG A 37 -4.36 13.70 -13.19
N LYS A 38 -4.23 14.98 -12.82
CA LYS A 38 -2.93 15.59 -12.50
C LYS A 38 -2.38 15.08 -11.16
N GLN A 39 -3.27 14.73 -10.23
CA GLN A 39 -2.92 14.08 -8.96
C GLN A 39 -2.60 12.59 -9.13
N MET A 40 -3.22 11.89 -10.10
CA MET A 40 -2.96 10.48 -10.42
C MET A 40 -1.49 10.29 -10.81
N GLN A 41 -0.94 11.16 -11.67
CA GLN A 41 0.47 11.08 -12.09
C GLN A 41 1.48 11.12 -10.93
N LYS A 42 1.11 11.68 -9.77
CA LYS A 42 1.97 11.75 -8.59
C LYS A 42 1.77 10.52 -7.71
N ALA A 43 2.84 9.98 -7.14
CA ALA A 43 2.72 8.92 -6.14
C ALA A 43 2.06 9.45 -4.84
N ILE A 44 1.08 8.71 -4.33
CA ILE A 44 0.28 9.07 -3.14
C ILE A 44 0.43 7.97 -2.10
N VAL A 45 1.07 8.26 -0.97
CA VAL A 45 1.11 7.34 0.18
C VAL A 45 -0.26 7.28 0.86
N LYS A 46 -0.66 6.09 1.31
CA LYS A 46 -1.92 5.87 2.03
C LYS A 46 -1.69 5.49 3.48
N ASN A 47 -0.97 4.38 3.67
CA ASN A 47 -0.53 3.89 4.96
C ASN A 47 0.97 3.69 4.88
N SER A 48 1.68 4.03 5.95
CA SER A 48 3.13 4.01 5.99
C SER A 48 3.59 4.22 7.42
N ASP A 49 4.25 3.21 7.97
CA ASP A 49 4.78 3.22 9.32
C ASP A 49 6.22 3.78 9.37
N MET A 50 6.87 3.90 8.21
CA MET A 50 8.20 4.52 8.05
C MET A 50 8.24 6.03 8.31
N ASN A 51 9.38 6.50 8.82
CA ASN A 51 9.76 7.92 8.92
C ASN A 51 9.55 8.69 7.60
N LYS A 52 9.31 10.00 7.70
CA LYS A 52 8.99 10.86 6.53
C LYS A 52 10.09 10.88 5.48
N GLU A 53 11.36 10.87 5.89
CA GLU A 53 12.53 10.82 4.99
C GLU A 53 12.60 9.49 4.27
N MET A 54 12.69 8.35 4.99
CA MET A 54 12.68 7.00 4.40
C MET A 54 11.49 6.76 3.48
N ARG A 55 10.29 7.18 3.87
CA ARG A 55 9.08 7.07 3.05
C ARG A 55 9.19 7.81 1.71
N THR A 56 9.92 8.93 1.67
CA THR A 56 10.15 9.72 0.46
C THR A 56 11.21 9.06 -0.42
N GLU A 57 12.30 8.59 0.18
CA GLU A 57 13.36 7.81 -0.49
C GLU A 57 12.79 6.53 -1.13
N VAL A 58 12.05 5.73 -0.37
CA VAL A 58 11.43 4.49 -0.88
C VAL A 58 10.40 4.78 -1.97
N LEU A 59 9.64 5.88 -1.86
CA LEU A 59 8.75 6.33 -2.93
C LEU A 59 9.51 6.64 -4.23
N ASP A 60 10.63 7.37 -4.14
CA ASP A 60 11.45 7.70 -5.30
C ASP A 60 11.98 6.42 -5.96
N ILE A 61 12.57 5.52 -5.18
CA ILE A 61 13.04 4.19 -5.62
C ILE A 61 11.93 3.41 -6.33
N ILE A 62 10.72 3.33 -5.76
CA ILE A 62 9.56 2.67 -6.38
C ILE A 62 9.23 3.32 -7.73
N THR A 63 9.08 4.64 -7.75
CA THR A 63 8.66 5.35 -8.97
C THR A 63 9.71 5.26 -10.08
N GLY A 64 10.99 5.44 -9.77
CA GLY A 64 12.08 5.25 -10.72
C GLY A 64 12.26 3.80 -11.19
N SER A 65 11.92 2.81 -10.36
CA SER A 65 11.92 1.39 -10.74
C SER A 65 10.79 1.04 -11.71
N ILE A 66 9.62 1.66 -11.52
CA ILE A 66 8.47 1.53 -12.40
C ILE A 66 8.72 2.25 -13.72
N ASP A 67 9.19 3.50 -13.68
CA ASP A 67 9.42 4.34 -14.87
C ASP A 67 10.43 3.68 -15.83
N LYS A 68 11.56 3.16 -15.31
CA LYS A 68 12.54 2.37 -16.09
C LYS A 68 11.96 1.14 -16.80
N HIS A 69 10.84 0.61 -16.34
CA HIS A 69 10.18 -0.59 -16.88
C HIS A 69 8.77 -0.30 -17.45
N ALA A 70 8.40 0.98 -17.56
CA ALA A 70 7.16 1.46 -18.15
C ALA A 70 7.36 1.65 -19.66
N GLY A 71 7.03 0.61 -20.43
CA GLY A 71 7.15 0.61 -21.89
C GLY A 71 5.88 1.08 -22.60
N PRO A 72 5.93 1.25 -23.93
CA PRO A 72 4.78 1.65 -24.75
C PRO A 72 3.61 0.64 -24.72
N THR A 73 3.88 -0.63 -24.37
CA THR A 73 2.88 -1.70 -24.20
C THR A 73 2.36 -1.84 -22.77
N GLY A 74 2.93 -1.14 -21.79
CA GLY A 74 2.56 -1.22 -20.37
C GLY A 74 3.76 -1.33 -19.42
N VAL A 75 3.46 -1.46 -18.12
CA VAL A 75 4.44 -1.59 -17.04
C VAL A 75 4.74 -3.06 -16.75
N ASN A 76 6.02 -3.43 -16.75
CA ASN A 76 6.45 -4.78 -16.40
C ASN A 76 6.56 -4.93 -14.87
N PHE A 77 5.47 -5.34 -14.22
CA PHE A 77 5.39 -5.41 -12.75
C PHE A 77 6.43 -6.31 -12.11
N GLU A 78 6.75 -7.46 -12.73
CA GLU A 78 7.76 -8.40 -12.22
C GLU A 78 9.16 -7.74 -12.17
N ALA A 79 9.59 -7.16 -13.29
CA ALA A 79 10.89 -6.50 -13.40
C ALA A 79 10.99 -5.25 -12.50
N ALA A 80 9.93 -4.44 -12.46
CA ALA A 80 9.85 -3.27 -11.58
C ALA A 80 9.90 -3.67 -10.09
N ALA A 81 9.16 -4.71 -9.67
CA ALA A 81 9.20 -5.20 -8.30
C ALA A 81 10.57 -5.83 -7.95
N ARG A 82 11.20 -6.53 -8.91
CA ARG A 82 12.55 -7.09 -8.77
C ARG A 82 13.61 -6.01 -8.60
N LEU A 83 13.55 -4.90 -9.34
CA LEU A 83 14.49 -3.78 -9.18
C LEU A 83 14.20 -2.96 -7.92
N THR A 84 12.92 -2.76 -7.58
CA THR A 84 12.52 -2.09 -6.34
C THR A 84 13.06 -2.82 -5.11
N LYS A 85 12.84 -4.15 -5.01
CA LYS A 85 13.33 -4.91 -3.86
C LYS A 85 14.86 -4.88 -3.78
N ASP A 86 15.58 -5.04 -4.89
CA ASP A 86 17.05 -5.06 -4.93
C ASP A 86 17.64 -3.72 -4.45
N SER A 87 17.02 -2.61 -4.86
CA SER A 87 17.38 -1.25 -4.42
C SER A 87 17.15 -1.04 -2.92
N LEU A 88 16.05 -1.57 -2.37
CA LEU A 88 15.72 -1.48 -0.94
C LEU A 88 16.58 -2.40 -0.07
N ASP A 89 16.87 -3.59 -0.56
CA ASP A 89 17.73 -4.58 0.08
C ASP A 89 19.16 -4.02 0.23
N LYS A 90 19.65 -3.34 -0.81
CA LYS A 90 20.93 -2.60 -0.78
C LYS A 90 20.94 -1.37 0.15
N ALA A 91 19.82 -0.68 0.32
CA ALA A 91 19.73 0.54 1.12
C ALA A 91 19.44 0.29 2.62
N TYR A 92 18.59 -0.69 2.92
CA TYR A 92 18.03 -0.94 4.26
C TYR A 92 18.20 -2.40 4.73
N GLY A 93 19.06 -3.17 4.05
CA GLY A 93 19.45 -4.54 4.40
C GLY A 93 18.39 -5.61 4.08
N PHE A 94 18.84 -6.86 3.99
CA PHE A 94 18.08 -8.01 3.47
C PHE A 94 16.65 -8.23 4.02
N ASN A 95 15.83 -8.93 3.21
CA ASN A 95 14.44 -9.36 3.43
C ASN A 95 13.33 -8.35 3.10
N TRP A 96 13.54 -7.52 2.07
CA TRP A 96 12.46 -6.67 1.53
C TRP A 96 11.57 -7.40 0.53
N HIS A 97 10.26 -7.21 0.71
CA HIS A 97 9.22 -7.67 -0.20
C HIS A 97 8.54 -6.47 -0.85
N CYS A 98 8.29 -6.56 -2.15
CA CYS A 98 7.61 -5.54 -2.95
C CYS A 98 6.53 -6.20 -3.81
N CYS A 99 5.32 -5.64 -3.79
CA CYS A 99 4.19 -6.06 -4.60
C CYS A 99 3.65 -4.85 -5.37
N ILE A 100 3.53 -4.99 -6.70
CA ILE A 100 3.04 -3.94 -7.61
C ILE A 100 1.88 -4.54 -8.42
N GLY A 101 0.76 -3.84 -8.54
CA GLY A 101 -0.38 -4.33 -9.32
C GLY A 101 -1.55 -3.35 -9.45
N LYS A 102 -2.44 -3.62 -10.40
CA LYS A 102 -3.65 -2.80 -10.63
C LYS A 102 -4.80 -3.20 -9.70
N GLY A 103 -4.69 -2.80 -8.44
CA GLY A 103 -5.67 -3.08 -7.39
C GLY A 103 -5.48 -4.47 -6.75
N PHE A 104 -5.12 -4.49 -5.48
CA PHE A 104 -4.98 -5.70 -4.68
C PHE A 104 -5.34 -5.42 -3.21
N SER A 105 -5.59 -6.49 -2.46
CA SER A 105 -5.67 -6.47 -0.99
C SER A 105 -4.79 -7.60 -0.46
N CYS A 106 -3.88 -7.27 0.45
CA CYS A 106 -2.94 -8.22 1.04
C CYS A 106 -2.98 -8.04 2.56
N ASP A 107 -3.15 -9.15 3.28
CA ASP A 107 -2.96 -9.19 4.74
C ASP A 107 -1.54 -9.72 4.99
N VAL A 108 -0.69 -8.92 5.62
CA VAL A 108 0.74 -9.18 5.76
C VAL A 108 1.21 -8.69 7.12
N THR A 109 1.79 -9.60 7.91
CA THR A 109 2.51 -9.26 9.14
C THR A 109 3.92 -8.77 8.80
N ALA A 110 4.15 -7.47 8.94
CA ALA A 110 5.44 -6.82 8.71
C ALA A 110 6.05 -6.32 10.03
N GLN A 111 7.37 -6.09 10.05
CA GLN A 111 8.01 -5.42 11.21
C GLN A 111 7.50 -3.98 11.37
N ASN A 112 7.27 -3.57 12.62
CA ASN A 112 6.91 -2.20 12.96
C ASN A 112 7.96 -1.22 12.39
N GLY A 113 7.50 -0.15 11.77
CA GLY A 113 8.31 0.86 11.10
C GLY A 113 8.69 0.54 9.66
N THR A 114 8.30 -0.60 9.08
CA THR A 114 8.79 -1.04 7.74
C THR A 114 7.73 -1.12 6.63
N LEU A 115 6.44 -1.12 6.98
CA LEU A 115 5.36 -1.27 6.00
C LEU A 115 4.99 0.09 5.35
N MET A 116 4.83 0.09 4.03
CA MET A 116 4.17 1.17 3.30
C MET A 116 3.30 0.69 2.13
N MET A 117 2.23 1.45 1.89
CA MET A 117 1.31 1.34 0.78
C MET A 117 1.23 2.70 0.07
N ALA A 118 1.52 2.71 -1.22
CA ALA A 118 1.40 3.88 -2.10
C ALA A 118 0.58 3.55 -3.35
N TYR A 119 -0.08 4.55 -3.92
CA TYR A 119 -0.66 4.47 -5.26
C TYR A 119 0.14 5.33 -6.24
N TYR A 120 0.28 4.85 -7.47
CA TYR A 120 0.95 5.52 -8.59
C TYR A 120 0.02 5.53 -9.80
N GLN A 121 0.00 6.63 -10.56
CA GLN A 121 -0.88 6.83 -11.73
C GLN A 121 -2.39 6.58 -11.46
N GLY A 122 -2.81 6.60 -10.19
CA GLY A 122 -4.20 6.36 -9.75
C GLY A 122 -4.69 4.91 -9.84
N GLU A 123 -4.14 4.10 -10.74
CA GLU A 123 -4.54 2.71 -10.98
C GLU A 123 -3.55 1.67 -10.42
N LEU A 124 -2.27 2.04 -10.23
CA LEU A 124 -1.25 1.13 -9.70
C LEU A 124 -1.16 1.27 -8.19
N ALA A 125 -1.31 0.15 -7.49
CA ALA A 125 -0.96 0.01 -6.09
C ALA A 125 0.47 -0.53 -5.97
N ILE A 126 1.20 -0.05 -4.97
CA ILE A 126 2.49 -0.60 -4.55
C ILE A 126 2.44 -0.80 -3.03
N LEU A 127 2.79 -2.01 -2.60
CA LEU A 127 3.00 -2.39 -1.21
C LEU A 127 4.46 -2.80 -1.05
N VAL A 128 5.12 -2.26 -0.03
CA VAL A 128 6.47 -2.65 0.37
C VAL A 128 6.46 -2.95 1.86
N PHE A 129 7.10 -4.05 2.25
CA PHE A 129 7.22 -4.47 3.64
C PHE A 129 8.50 -5.27 3.88
N LYS A 130 8.91 -5.37 5.14
CA LYS A 130 10.00 -6.22 5.61
C LYS A 130 9.47 -7.24 6.61
N CYS A 131 9.91 -8.49 6.45
CA CYS A 131 9.68 -9.59 7.40
C CYS A 131 10.78 -9.58 8.47
#